data_AF-A0A8S9GIC8-F1
#
_entry.id   AF-A0A8S9GIC8-F1
#
_cell.length_a   1.000
_cell.length_b   1.000
_cell.length_c   1.000
_cell.angle_alpha   90.00
_cell.angle_beta   90.00
_cell.angle_gamma   90.00
#
_symmetry.space_group_name_H-M   'P 1'
#
loop_
_entity.id
_entity.type
_entity.pdbx_description
1 polymer ?
#
loop_
_entity_poly.entity_id
_entity_poly.type
_entity_poly.pdbx_seq_one_letter_code
_entity_poly.pdbx_strand_id
1 'polypeptide(L)'
;MAYQETMSSRKTIQEWSHAHDVLTSFAADFSCIQDKILPILKFCYDSLKDEKFRKCLQYCALFPEDYEIEKEELVEYWICEGIIDGNKDRDAAKEPWL
;
A
#
# COMPACT_ATOMS: atom_id res chain seq x y z
N MET A 1 -5.03 -18.63 -6.92
CA MET A 1 -4.00 -19.35 -7.68
C MET A 1 -4.16 -19.25 -9.21
N ALA A 2 -5.34 -18.98 -9.78
CA ALA A 2 -5.53 -18.93 -11.25
C ALA A 2 -4.99 -17.67 -11.99
N TYR A 3 -4.87 -16.51 -11.32
CA TYR A 3 -4.46 -15.27 -12.01
C TYR A 3 -2.96 -15.22 -12.35
N GLN A 4 -2.10 -15.76 -11.48
CA GLN A 4 -0.64 -15.74 -11.69
C GLN A 4 -0.19 -16.71 -12.80
N GLU A 5 -0.84 -17.88 -12.92
CA GLU A 5 -0.56 -18.84 -14.01
C GLU A 5 -0.91 -18.28 -15.39
N THR A 6 -1.92 -17.41 -15.47
CA THR A 6 -2.42 -16.84 -16.74
C THR A 6 -1.48 -15.80 -17.35
N MET A 7 -0.67 -15.13 -16.52
CA MET A 7 0.34 -14.16 -16.98
C MET A 7 1.65 -14.84 -17.41
N SER A 8 1.97 -16.00 -16.84
CA SER A 8 3.22 -16.76 -17.09
C SER A 8 3.26 -17.46 -18.46
N SER A 9 2.12 -17.65 -19.11
CA SER A 9 2.01 -18.37 -20.39
C SER A 9 2.29 -17.52 -21.64
N ARG A 10 2.37 -16.19 -21.51
CA ARG A 10 2.61 -15.26 -22.64
C ARG A 10 4.09 -15.21 -23.00
N LYS A 11 4.44 -15.52 -24.25
CA LYS A 11 5.84 -15.69 -24.69
C LYS A 11 6.30 -14.65 -25.70
N THR A 12 5.38 -13.86 -26.24
CA THR A 12 5.69 -12.90 -27.32
C THR A 12 5.50 -11.46 -26.87
N ILE A 13 6.31 -10.57 -27.43
CA ILE A 13 6.25 -9.12 -27.13
C ILE A 13 4.85 -8.56 -27.41
N GLN A 14 4.16 -9.04 -28.45
CA GLN A 14 2.80 -8.59 -28.76
C GLN A 14 1.76 -9.02 -27.71
N GLU A 15 1.86 -10.23 -27.16
CA GLU A 15 0.96 -10.70 -26.09
C GLU A 15 1.16 -9.92 -24.78
N TRP A 16 2.41 -9.53 -24.50
CA TRP A 16 2.77 -8.68 -23.36
C TRP A 16 2.29 -7.24 -23.56
N SER A 17 2.49 -6.66 -24.75
CA SER A 17 1.96 -5.34 -25.11
C SER A 17 0.44 -5.30 -24.97
N HIS A 18 -0.25 -6.32 -25.47
CA HIS A 18 -1.70 -6.43 -25.34
C HIS A 18 -2.14 -6.63 -23.88
N ALA A 19 -1.38 -7.40 -23.08
CA ALA A 19 -1.63 -7.52 -21.63
C ALA A 19 -1.59 -6.17 -20.95
N HIS A 20 -0.54 -5.42 -21.24
CA HIS A 20 -0.30 -4.10 -20.70
C HIS A 20 -1.45 -3.16 -21.11
N ASP A 21 -1.80 -3.08 -22.39
CA ASP A 21 -2.91 -2.23 -22.87
C ASP A 21 -4.25 -2.56 -22.20
N VAL A 22 -4.56 -3.85 -22.03
CA VAL A 22 -5.78 -4.28 -21.33
C VAL A 22 -5.74 -3.88 -19.86
N LEU A 23 -4.63 -4.14 -19.16
CA LEU A 23 -4.48 -3.79 -17.75
C LEU A 23 -4.52 -2.27 -17.54
N THR A 24 -3.86 -1.50 -18.39
CA THR A 24 -3.87 -0.04 -18.38
C THR A 24 -5.27 0.50 -18.68
N SER A 25 -5.99 -0.08 -19.65
CA SER A 25 -7.38 0.33 -19.94
C SER A 25 -8.34 0.02 -18.79
N PHE A 26 -8.14 -1.11 -18.10
CA PHE A 26 -8.94 -1.50 -16.95
C PHE A 26 -8.64 -0.62 -15.73
N ALA A 27 -7.37 -0.26 -15.52
CA ALA A 27 -6.97 0.71 -14.50
C ALA A 27 -7.49 2.12 -14.83
N ALA A 28 -7.55 2.49 -16.12
CA ALA A 28 -8.15 3.74 -16.59
C ALA A 28 -9.67 3.75 -16.42
N ASP A 29 -10.32 2.59 -16.33
CA ASP A 29 -11.73 2.43 -15.94
C ASP A 29 -11.86 2.60 -14.41
N PHE A 30 -11.47 3.80 -13.96
CA PHE A 30 -11.36 4.22 -12.56
C PHE A 30 -12.68 4.03 -11.80
N SER A 31 -13.81 3.99 -12.51
CA SER A 31 -15.15 3.67 -11.96
C SER A 31 -15.13 2.37 -11.17
N CYS A 32 -14.55 1.28 -11.66
CA CYS A 32 -14.67 0.00 -10.97
C CYS A 32 -13.89 -0.03 -9.64
N ILE A 33 -12.73 0.63 -9.60
CA ILE A 33 -11.89 0.78 -8.41
C ILE A 33 -12.58 1.74 -7.43
N GLN A 34 -13.09 2.86 -7.94
CA GLN A 34 -13.76 3.89 -7.15
C GLN A 34 -15.07 3.40 -6.53
N ASP A 35 -15.84 2.57 -7.24
CA ASP A 35 -17.15 2.11 -6.80
C ASP A 35 -17.08 0.86 -5.90
N LYS A 36 -16.03 0.03 -6.05
CA LYS A 36 -15.93 -1.25 -5.32
C LYS A 36 -14.82 -1.30 -4.28
N ILE A 37 -13.65 -0.74 -4.59
CA ILE A 37 -12.45 -0.90 -3.76
C ILE A 37 -12.26 0.27 -2.81
N LEU A 38 -12.41 1.51 -3.29
CA LEU A 38 -12.23 2.69 -2.44
C LEU A 38 -13.17 2.73 -1.21
N PRO A 39 -14.46 2.31 -1.29
CA PRO A 39 -15.32 2.29 -0.10
C PRO A 39 -14.80 1.31 0.97
N ILE A 40 -14.24 0.17 0.55
CA ILE A 40 -13.67 -0.84 1.45
C ILE A 40 -12.38 -0.29 2.09
N LEU A 41 -11.47 0.26 1.29
CA LEU A 41 -10.23 0.86 1.80
C LEU A 41 -10.52 2.02 2.75
N LYS A 42 -11.49 2.88 2.41
CA LYS A 42 -11.95 3.96 3.27
C LYS A 42 -12.51 3.42 4.59
N PHE A 43 -13.35 2.38 4.54
CA PHE A 43 -13.86 1.75 5.76
C PHE A 43 -12.74 1.20 6.64
N CYS A 44 -11.74 0.53 6.06
CA CYS A 44 -10.58 0.03 6.79
C CYS A 44 -9.79 1.17 7.45
N TYR A 45 -9.55 2.26 6.70
CA TYR A 45 -8.88 3.46 7.20
C TYR A 45 -9.65 4.14 8.34
N ASP A 46 -10.96 4.36 8.15
CA ASP A 46 -11.84 4.98 9.13
C ASP A 46 -12.00 4.08 10.38
N SER A 47 -11.79 2.77 10.27
CA SER A 47 -11.83 1.83 11.39
C SER A 47 -10.57 1.82 12.26
N LEU A 48 -9.48 2.46 11.82
CA LEU A 48 -8.27 2.61 12.64
C LEU A 48 -8.58 3.51 13.84
N LYS A 49 -8.56 2.94 15.06
CA LYS A 49 -8.93 3.67 16.29
C LYS A 49 -7.84 4.62 16.77
N ASP A 50 -6.58 4.29 16.52
CA ASP A 50 -5.44 5.12 16.89
C ASP A 50 -5.09 6.07 15.73
N GLU A 51 -5.08 7.37 16.04
CA GLU A 51 -4.69 8.43 15.12
C GLU A 51 -3.25 8.26 14.62
N LYS A 52 -2.36 7.64 15.41
CA LYS A 52 -1.00 7.34 14.98
C LYS A 52 -1.00 6.47 13.72
N PHE A 53 -1.81 5.40 13.69
CA PHE A 53 -1.85 4.50 12.54
C PHE A 53 -2.43 5.17 11.29
N ARG A 54 -3.43 6.04 11.45
CA ARG A 54 -3.98 6.85 10.36
C ARG A 54 -2.89 7.74 9.75
N LYS A 55 -2.15 8.47 10.60
CA LYS A 55 -1.06 9.35 10.18
C LYS A 55 0.09 8.60 9.54
N CYS A 56 0.52 7.46 10.10
CA CYS A 56 1.56 6.62 9.52
C CYS A 56 1.18 6.17 8.09
N LEU A 57 -0.04 5.67 7.91
CA LEU A 57 -0.52 5.23 6.60
C LEU A 57 -0.67 6.40 5.62
N GLN A 58 -1.14 7.56 6.08
CA GLN A 58 -1.20 8.77 5.27
C GLN A 58 0.20 9.25 4.83
N TYR A 59 1.20 9.11 5.70
CA TYR A 59 2.58 9.49 5.39
C TYR A 59 3.16 8.65 4.24
N CYS A 60 2.82 7.37 4.16
CA CYS A 60 3.24 6.52 3.04
C CYS A 60 2.76 7.05 1.68
N ALA A 61 1.65 7.80 1.62
CA ALA A 61 1.13 8.38 0.39
C ALA A 61 1.94 9.59 -0.12
N LEU A 62 2.95 10.05 0.63
CA LEU A 62 3.87 11.10 0.19
C LEU A 62 4.95 10.58 -0.76
N PHE A 63 5.16 9.26 -0.80
CA PHE A 63 6.13 8.65 -1.69
C PHE A 63 5.53 8.43 -3.08
N PRO A 64 6.35 8.50 -4.15
CA PRO A 64 5.88 8.19 -5.50
C PRO A 64 5.31 6.77 -5.61
N GLU A 65 4.48 6.56 -6.63
CA GLU A 65 4.03 5.22 -7.02
C GLU A 65 5.24 4.30 -7.26
N ASP A 66 5.14 3.05 -6.80
CA ASP A 66 6.16 2.00 -6.88
C ASP A 66 7.51 2.33 -6.22
N TYR A 67 7.58 3.37 -5.37
CA TYR A 67 8.81 3.66 -4.63
C TYR A 67 9.06 2.61 -3.53
N GLU A 68 10.26 2.03 -3.53
CA GLU A 68 10.71 1.11 -2.49
C GLU A 68 11.13 1.91 -1.25
N ILE A 69 10.35 1.79 -0.16
CA ILE A 69 10.65 2.43 1.12
C ILE A 69 11.23 1.39 2.07
N GLU A 70 12.45 1.61 2.54
CA GLU A 70 13.04 0.80 3.60
C GLU A 70 12.27 0.99 4.91
N LYS A 71 11.91 -0.11 5.57
CA LYS A 71 11.04 -0.09 6.76
C LYS A 71 11.67 0.74 7.89
N GLU A 72 12.94 0.53 8.17
CA GLU A 72 13.66 1.21 9.24
C GLU A 72 13.72 2.72 8.97
N GLU A 73 13.93 3.12 7.72
CA GLU A 73 13.95 4.51 7.29
C GLU A 73 12.57 5.17 7.46
N LEU A 74 11.50 4.49 7.04
CA LEU A 74 10.13 4.95 7.21
C LEU A 74 9.77 5.19 8.68
N VAL A 75 10.25 4.31 9.58
CA VAL A 75 10.06 4.48 11.03
C VAL A 75 10.80 5.70 11.54
N GLU A 76 12.03 5.97 11.09
CA GLU A 76 12.74 7.20 11.46
C GLU A 76 11.99 8.45 10.99
N TYR A 77 11.45 8.45 9.76
CA TYR A 77 10.62 9.56 9.28
C TYR A 77 9.41 9.82 10.16
N TRP A 78 8.68 8.79 10.57
CA TRP A 78 7.54 8.94 11.49
C TRP A 78 7.95 9.48 12.87
N ILE A 79 9.15 9.16 13.36
CA ILE A 79 9.68 9.72 14.62
C ILE A 79 10.05 11.19 14.44
N CYS A 80 10.75 11.54 13.37
CA CYS A 80 11.15 12.91 13.07
C CYS A 80 9.95 13.85 12.92
N GLU A 81 8.86 13.36 12.33
CA GLU A 81 7.59 14.08 12.17
C GLU A 81 6.73 14.08 13.44
N GLY A 82 7.17 13.38 14.50
CA GLY A 82 6.46 13.28 15.77
C GLY A 82 5.14 12.50 15.68
N ILE A 83 4.97 11.65 14.67
CA ILE A 83 3.81 10.77 14.51
C ILE A 83 3.87 9.65 15.55
N ILE A 84 5.06 9.10 15.80
CA ILE A 84 5.32 8.09 16.83
C ILE A 84 6.41 8.57 17.79
N ASP A 85 6.31 8.12 19.04
CA ASP A 85 7.31 8.40 20.07
C ASP A 85 8.40 7.33 20.00
N GLY A 86 9.57 7.70 19.47
CA GLY A 86 10.67 6.76 19.22
C GLY A 86 11.17 5.99 20.44
N ASN A 87 10.97 6.50 21.67
CA ASN A 87 11.36 5.76 22.87
C ASN A 87 10.23 4.84 23.37
N LYS A 88 8.97 5.31 23.38
CA LYS A 88 7.86 4.51 23.91
C LYS A 88 7.37 3.45 22.93
N ASP A 89 7.30 3.79 21.65
CA ASP A 89 6.70 2.94 20.62
C ASP A 89 7.70 1.86 20.13
N ARG A 90 9.02 2.13 20.17
CA ARG A 90 10.05 1.09 19.90
C ARG A 90 10.16 0.06 21.00
N ASP A 91 9.96 0.45 22.26
CA ASP A 91 10.00 -0.47 23.38
C ASP A 91 8.72 -1.32 23.47
N ALA A 92 7.56 -0.75 23.11
CA ALA A 92 6.32 -1.53 22.94
C ALA A 92 6.43 -2.59 21.81
N ALA A 93 7.18 -2.30 20.74
CA ALA A 93 7.42 -3.25 19.65
C ALA A 93 8.36 -4.41 20.02
N LYS A 94 9.10 -4.32 21.14
CA LYS A 94 10.00 -5.38 21.64
C LYS A 94 9.31 -6.39 22.55
N GLU A 95 8.07 -6.11 22.99
CA GLU A 95 7.27 -7.00 23.82
C GLU A 95 5.97 -7.37 23.10
N PRO A 96 5.99 -8.31 22.13
CA PRO A 96 4.81 -8.60 21.33
C PRO A 96 3.65 -9.28 22.11
N TRP A 97 3.85 -9.69 23.38
CA TRP A 97 2.90 -10.54 24.12
C TRP A 97 2.79 -10.27 25.64
N LEU A 98 2.90 -9.01 26.10
CA LEU A 98 2.48 -8.63 27.46
C LEU A 98 1.30 -7.67 27.43
#